data_AF-A0AAQ3M1X1-F1
#
_entry.id   AF-A0AAQ3M1X1-F1
#
_cell.length_a   1.000
_cell.length_b   1.000
_cell.length_c   1.000
_cell.angle_alpha   90.00
_cell.angle_beta   90.00
_cell.angle_gamma   90.00
#
_symmetry.space_group_name_H-M   'P 1'
#
loop_
_entity.id
_entity.type
_entity.pdbx_description
1 polymer ?
#
loop_
_entity_poly.entity_id
_entity_poly.type
_entity_poly.pdbx_seq_one_letter_code
_entity_poly.pdbx_strand_id
1 'polypeptide(L)'
;MPAATMHSPQLAPASASPFLLHNDDVDTLAESDGFQILRNHLAQHYNYALCNEHAETQPPVLDRWIVVRDLLHALLVPVVELFDKAVNVAAQATRAINLEDLEYAYTGQARSAFVWLQCFLSSEKEQDWCFTNGCPVCVVNRSLDSEFSIRLLYAACLLSDVHYPFTIEGPTLPSFMFFLTSLEVALADDPLYGPGFFEHIGPKATATRDGVEDLIHQCLELDNALSQSSPSSDPSSPDISQPASPILVPMGGPPGMKIKRSKMARRQMRMKREAKEWMDAMVKQCWNIPEPTIRGLTPVSSTHSMESVLKTCATAAVKEMPVIVEREVRFEV
;
A
#
# COMPACT_ATOMS: atom_id res chain seq x y z
N MET A 1 -17.35 -48.25 -14.93
CA MET A 1 -16.20 -47.35 -15.02
C MET A 1 -16.51 -46.27 -16.05
N PRO A 2 -17.08 -45.13 -15.67
CA PRO A 2 -17.12 -43.96 -16.53
C PRO A 2 -15.90 -43.08 -16.25
N ALA A 3 -15.23 -42.65 -17.31
CA ALA A 3 -14.05 -41.80 -17.29
C ALA A 3 -14.41 -40.41 -16.76
N ALA A 4 -13.63 -39.94 -15.78
CA ALA A 4 -13.70 -38.56 -15.30
C ALA A 4 -13.19 -37.62 -16.40
N THR A 5 -14.11 -36.89 -17.04
CA THR A 5 -13.76 -35.78 -17.91
C THR A 5 -13.29 -34.64 -17.01
N MET A 6 -11.97 -34.41 -16.97
CA MET A 6 -11.40 -33.21 -16.37
C MET A 6 -11.93 -32.01 -17.16
N HIS A 7 -12.86 -31.25 -16.59
CA HIS A 7 -13.21 -29.94 -17.10
C HIS A 7 -12.02 -29.02 -16.87
N SER A 8 -11.29 -28.74 -17.95
CA SER A 8 -10.40 -27.59 -18.00
C SER A 8 -11.19 -26.34 -17.63
N PRO A 9 -10.68 -25.46 -16.75
CA PRO A 9 -11.29 -24.15 -16.55
C PRO A 9 -11.26 -23.45 -17.90
N GLN A 10 -12.43 -23.13 -18.41
CA GLN A 10 -12.61 -22.36 -19.62
C GLN A 10 -12.10 -20.96 -19.30
N LEU A 11 -10.82 -20.69 -19.62
CA LEU A 11 -10.28 -19.34 -19.59
C LEU A 11 -11.19 -18.48 -20.46
N ALA A 12 -11.74 -17.41 -19.88
CA ALA A 12 -12.29 -16.32 -20.65
C ALA A 12 -11.29 -15.91 -21.74
N PRO A 13 -11.72 -15.59 -22.97
CA PRO A 13 -10.79 -15.26 -24.04
C PRO A 13 -9.93 -14.08 -23.57
N ALA A 14 -8.60 -14.24 -23.64
CA ALA A 14 -7.54 -13.32 -23.21
C ALA A 14 -7.50 -11.96 -23.96
N SER A 15 -8.67 -11.46 -24.36
CA SER A 15 -8.86 -10.38 -25.34
C SER A 15 -9.81 -9.28 -24.84
N ALA A 16 -10.34 -9.36 -23.62
CA ALA A 16 -11.20 -8.33 -23.05
C ALA A 16 -10.64 -7.88 -21.70
N SER A 17 -10.75 -6.58 -21.43
CA SER A 17 -10.42 -6.00 -20.12
C SER A 17 -11.27 -6.65 -19.04
N PRO A 18 -10.72 -6.95 -17.84
CA PRO A 18 -11.53 -7.44 -16.72
C PRO A 18 -12.58 -6.43 -16.29
N PHE A 19 -12.34 -5.14 -16.53
CA PHE A 19 -13.30 -4.08 -16.21
C PHE A 19 -14.16 -3.74 -17.41
N LEU A 20 -15.43 -4.10 -17.33
CA LEU A 20 -16.44 -3.78 -18.34
C LEU A 20 -17.12 -2.46 -17.94
N LEU A 21 -16.91 -1.41 -18.73
CA LEU A 21 -17.61 -0.13 -18.58
C LEU A 21 -18.94 -0.17 -19.33
N HIS A 22 -20.02 0.34 -18.73
CA HIS A 22 -21.27 0.54 -19.44
C HIS A 22 -21.13 1.69 -20.44
N ASN A 23 -21.97 1.71 -21.49
CA ASN A 23 -21.94 2.80 -22.48
C ASN A 23 -22.19 4.16 -21.80
N ASP A 24 -23.12 4.22 -20.85
CA ASP A 24 -23.43 5.44 -20.09
C ASP A 24 -22.19 5.96 -19.30
N ASP A 25 -21.36 5.05 -18.79
CA ASP A 25 -20.11 5.40 -18.10
C ASP A 25 -19.08 5.98 -19.09
N VAL A 26 -18.97 5.36 -20.27
CA VAL A 26 -18.08 5.84 -21.34
C VAL A 26 -18.52 7.21 -21.84
N ASP A 27 -19.82 7.44 -21.98
CA ASP A 27 -20.39 8.72 -22.38
C ASP A 27 -20.14 9.78 -21.30
N THR A 28 -20.30 9.44 -20.02
CA THR A 28 -19.97 10.33 -18.88
C THR A 28 -18.49 10.75 -18.90
N LEU A 29 -17.59 9.82 -19.19
CA LEU A 29 -16.16 10.11 -19.34
C LEU A 29 -15.86 10.96 -20.59
N ALA A 30 -16.58 10.73 -21.69
CA ALA A 30 -16.44 11.49 -22.93
C ALA A 30 -16.89 12.95 -22.79
N GLU A 31 -17.94 13.20 -21.99
CA GLU A 31 -18.50 14.52 -21.72
C GLU A 31 -17.71 15.31 -20.66
N SER A 32 -16.82 14.66 -19.89
CA SER A 32 -16.02 15.34 -18.87
C SER A 32 -14.79 16.04 -19.45
N ASP A 33 -14.81 17.38 -19.46
CA ASP A 33 -13.67 18.21 -19.87
C ASP A 33 -12.38 17.86 -19.11
N GLY A 34 -12.49 17.66 -17.79
CA GLY A 34 -11.36 17.31 -16.93
C GLY A 34 -10.74 15.97 -17.33
N PHE A 35 -11.58 14.96 -17.59
CA PHE A 35 -11.09 13.66 -18.04
C PHE A 35 -10.50 13.73 -19.45
N GLN A 36 -11.09 14.49 -20.38
CA GLN A 36 -10.52 14.67 -21.72
C GLN A 36 -9.16 15.38 -21.69
N ILE A 37 -8.99 16.39 -20.84
CA ILE A 37 -7.69 17.06 -20.63
C ILE A 37 -6.66 16.09 -20.08
N LEU A 38 -7.05 15.29 -19.08
CA LEU A 38 -6.19 14.25 -18.52
C LEU A 38 -5.75 13.26 -19.62
N ARG A 39 -6.69 12.71 -20.40
CA ARG A 39 -6.38 11.75 -21.48
C ARG A 39 -5.45 12.35 -22.53
N ASN A 40 -5.66 13.60 -22.92
CA ASN A 40 -4.78 14.29 -23.86
C ASN A 40 -3.37 14.47 -23.29
N HIS A 41 -3.25 14.84 -22.01
CA HIS A 41 -1.97 14.92 -21.32
C HIS A 41 -1.27 13.55 -21.29
N LEU A 42 -2.00 12.51 -20.90
CA LEU A 42 -1.47 11.15 -20.83
C LEU A 42 -0.99 10.66 -22.20
N ALA A 43 -1.75 10.90 -23.27
CA ALA A 43 -1.34 10.53 -24.62
C ALA A 43 -0.09 11.27 -25.12
N GLN A 44 0.20 12.47 -24.60
CA GLN A 44 1.39 13.25 -24.95
C GLN A 44 2.63 12.86 -24.15
N HIS A 45 2.45 12.44 -22.89
CA HIS A 45 3.54 12.26 -21.94
C HIS A 45 3.81 10.81 -21.54
N TYR A 46 2.82 9.93 -21.67
CA TYR A 46 2.95 8.51 -21.35
C TYR A 46 3.05 7.66 -22.61
N ASN A 47 3.81 6.58 -22.48
CA ASN A 47 3.96 5.62 -23.57
C ASN A 47 2.91 4.51 -23.44
N TYR A 48 2.01 4.41 -24.40
CA TYR A 48 1.04 3.31 -24.50
C TYR A 48 1.57 2.09 -25.24
N ALA A 49 2.90 1.95 -25.39
CA ALA A 49 3.52 0.81 -26.02
C ALA A 49 3.16 -0.49 -25.30
N LEU A 50 2.71 -1.46 -26.11
CA LEU A 50 2.44 -2.81 -25.67
C LEU A 50 3.75 -3.56 -25.43
N CYS A 51 3.81 -4.36 -24.37
CA CYS A 51 4.91 -5.28 -24.17
C CYS A 51 4.82 -6.46 -25.16
N ASN A 52 5.88 -7.26 -25.27
CA ASN A 52 5.93 -8.41 -26.19
C ASN A 52 4.77 -9.39 -25.99
N GLU A 53 4.31 -9.58 -24.76
CA GLU A 53 3.19 -10.48 -24.43
C GLU A 53 1.84 -9.95 -24.94
N HIS A 54 1.72 -8.64 -25.13
CA HIS A 54 0.49 -7.99 -25.54
C HIS A 54 0.59 -7.34 -26.93
N ALA A 55 1.68 -7.56 -27.67
CA ALA A 55 1.95 -6.92 -28.96
C ALA A 55 0.89 -7.24 -30.03
N GLU A 56 0.19 -8.37 -29.92
CA GLU A 56 -0.86 -8.80 -30.85
C GLU A 56 -2.26 -8.24 -30.50
N THR A 57 -2.38 -7.39 -29.47
CA THR A 57 -3.65 -6.79 -29.06
C THR A 57 -4.19 -5.88 -30.18
N GLN A 58 -5.41 -6.15 -30.65
CA GLN A 58 -6.00 -5.40 -31.76
C GLN A 58 -6.37 -3.96 -31.35
N PRO A 59 -6.30 -2.97 -32.26
CA PRO A 59 -6.55 -1.57 -31.92
C PRO A 59 -7.91 -1.27 -31.26
N PRO A 60 -9.06 -1.81 -31.73
CA PRO A 60 -10.36 -1.53 -31.08
C PRO A 60 -10.46 -2.10 -29.65
N VAL A 61 -9.71 -3.18 -29.38
CA VAL A 61 -9.60 -3.77 -28.04
C VAL A 61 -8.67 -2.91 -27.19
N LEU A 62 -7.56 -2.43 -27.76
CA LEU A 62 -6.58 -1.58 -27.11
C LEU A 62 -7.19 -0.27 -26.59
N ASP A 63 -8.08 0.36 -27.35
CA ASP A 63 -8.73 1.61 -26.91
C ASP A 63 -9.48 1.44 -25.58
N ARG A 64 -10.12 0.28 -25.37
CA ARG A 64 -10.80 -0.03 -24.10
C ARG A 64 -9.79 -0.16 -22.95
N TRP A 65 -8.66 -0.82 -23.19
CA TRP A 65 -7.60 -0.93 -22.20
C TRP A 65 -6.99 0.44 -21.85
N ILE A 66 -6.81 1.31 -22.84
CA ILE A 66 -6.29 2.67 -22.61
C ILE A 66 -7.29 3.49 -21.79
N VAL A 67 -8.59 3.45 -22.11
CA VAL A 67 -9.61 4.16 -21.33
C VAL A 67 -9.60 3.72 -19.87
N VAL A 68 -9.59 2.40 -19.60
CA VAL A 68 -9.54 1.89 -18.24
C VAL A 68 -8.21 2.27 -17.56
N ARG A 69 -7.08 2.22 -18.26
CA ARG A 69 -5.78 2.66 -17.73
C ARG A 69 -5.81 4.14 -17.35
N ASP A 70 -6.38 5.00 -18.18
CA ASP A 70 -6.48 6.44 -17.91
C ASP A 70 -7.44 6.72 -16.74
N LEU A 71 -8.51 5.94 -16.60
CA LEU A 71 -9.38 5.96 -15.42
C LEU A 71 -8.62 5.55 -14.16
N LEU A 72 -7.82 4.46 -14.21
CA LEU A 72 -6.97 4.06 -13.10
C LEU A 72 -5.97 5.16 -12.74
N HIS A 73 -5.41 5.86 -13.72
CA HIS A 73 -4.53 7.00 -13.48
C HIS A 73 -5.25 8.12 -12.72
N ALA A 74 -6.46 8.47 -13.19
CA ALA A 74 -7.31 9.48 -12.56
C ALA A 74 -7.66 9.14 -11.10
N LEU A 75 -7.79 7.85 -10.77
CA LEU A 75 -8.09 7.36 -9.42
C LEU A 75 -6.85 7.27 -8.51
N LEU A 76 -5.74 6.73 -9.02
CA LEU A 76 -4.61 6.31 -8.19
C LEU A 76 -3.59 7.42 -7.96
N VAL A 77 -3.30 8.24 -8.97
CA VAL A 77 -2.29 9.31 -8.85
C VAL A 77 -2.63 10.33 -7.76
N PRO A 78 -3.90 10.80 -7.63
CA PRO A 78 -4.25 11.72 -6.54
C PRO A 78 -3.96 11.16 -5.14
N VAL A 79 -4.07 9.84 -4.95
CA VAL A 79 -3.75 9.20 -3.66
C VAL A 79 -2.23 9.24 -3.39
N VAL A 80 -1.41 9.06 -4.44
CA VAL A 80 0.05 9.17 -4.31
C VAL A 80 0.47 10.61 -4.04
N GLU A 81 -0.07 11.58 -4.77
CA GLU A 81 0.23 13.00 -4.57
C GLU A 81 -0.19 13.48 -3.18
N LEU A 82 -1.35 13.02 -2.71
CA LEU A 82 -1.79 13.24 -1.34
C LEU A 82 -0.79 12.66 -0.32
N PHE A 83 -0.34 11.43 -0.53
CA PHE A 83 0.63 10.81 0.36
C PHE A 83 1.96 11.57 0.38
N ASP A 84 2.46 12.00 -0.78
CA ASP A 84 3.68 12.82 -0.87
C ASP A 84 3.52 14.16 -0.14
N LYS A 85 2.37 14.82 -0.28
CA LYS A 85 2.04 16.02 0.50
C LYS A 85 2.01 15.72 2.01
N ALA A 86 1.40 14.61 2.41
CA ALA A 86 1.36 14.19 3.81
C ALA A 86 2.76 13.91 4.38
N VAL A 87 3.64 13.28 3.61
CA VAL A 87 5.05 13.06 3.98
C VAL A 87 5.75 14.41 4.18
N ASN A 88 5.59 15.35 3.24
CA ASN A 88 6.22 16.67 3.30
C ASN A 88 5.73 17.50 4.50
N VAL A 89 4.42 17.51 4.76
CA VAL A 89 3.83 18.21 5.92
C VAL A 89 4.32 17.58 7.23
N ALA A 90 4.31 16.25 7.32
CA ALA A 90 4.79 15.54 8.50
C ALA A 90 6.27 15.77 8.78
N ALA A 91 7.11 15.80 7.74
CA ALA A 91 8.54 16.07 7.86
C ALA A 91 8.79 17.47 8.42
N GLN A 92 8.04 18.47 7.95
CA GLN A 92 8.12 19.84 8.47
C GLN A 92 7.63 19.96 9.91
N ALA A 93 6.48 19.34 10.22
CA ALA A 93 5.87 19.41 11.55
C ALA A 93 6.70 18.70 12.62
N THR A 94 7.25 17.52 12.31
CA THR A 94 8.00 16.69 13.27
C THR A 94 9.49 16.99 13.29
N ARG A 95 10.03 17.54 12.19
CA ARG A 95 11.48 17.64 11.90
C ARG A 95 12.18 16.28 11.93
N ALA A 96 11.43 15.20 11.77
CA ALA A 96 12.01 13.87 11.67
C ALA A 96 12.59 13.64 10.28
N ILE A 97 13.63 12.82 10.23
CA ILE A 97 14.35 12.47 9.00
C ILE A 97 13.95 11.06 8.55
N ASN A 98 13.59 10.19 9.50
CA ASN A 98 13.19 8.83 9.21
C ASN A 98 11.70 8.78 8.88
N LEU A 99 11.35 8.01 7.84
CA LEU A 99 9.99 7.87 7.36
C LEU A 99 9.06 7.28 8.44
N GLU A 100 9.55 6.33 9.23
CA GLU A 100 8.81 5.72 10.34
C GLU A 100 8.48 6.67 11.50
N ASP A 101 9.15 7.82 11.60
CA ASP A 101 8.89 8.82 12.64
C ASP A 101 7.86 9.88 12.15
N LEU A 102 7.54 9.92 10.85
CA LEU A 102 6.59 10.88 10.29
C LEU A 102 5.15 10.60 10.75
N GLU A 103 4.83 9.36 11.08
CA GLU A 103 3.49 8.98 11.57
C GLU A 103 3.06 9.75 12.84
N TYR A 104 4.02 10.29 13.61
CA TYR A 104 3.75 11.06 14.83
C TYR A 104 3.19 12.46 14.55
N ALA A 105 3.19 12.92 13.29
CA ALA A 105 2.46 14.12 12.89
C ALA A 105 0.94 13.92 12.95
N TYR A 106 0.47 12.68 12.82
CA TYR A 106 -0.94 12.35 12.66
C TYR A 106 -1.49 11.57 13.86
N THR A 107 -2.81 11.60 14.01
CA THR A 107 -3.52 10.89 15.10
C THR A 107 -4.76 10.16 14.59
N GLY A 108 -5.26 9.19 15.37
CA GLY A 108 -6.50 8.48 15.03
C GLY A 108 -6.41 7.70 13.72
N GLN A 109 -7.46 7.75 12.90
CA GLN A 109 -7.51 7.05 11.61
C GLN A 109 -6.54 7.64 10.59
N ALA A 110 -6.28 8.94 10.63
CA ALA A 110 -5.27 9.59 9.77
C ALA A 110 -3.89 8.92 9.91
N ARG A 111 -3.45 8.64 11.15
CA ARG A 111 -2.18 7.95 11.39
C ARG A 111 -2.21 6.53 10.82
N SER A 112 -3.30 5.80 11.03
CA SER A 112 -3.45 4.44 10.49
C SER A 112 -3.43 4.43 8.96
N ALA A 113 -4.08 5.40 8.31
CA ALA A 113 -4.06 5.56 6.86
C ALA A 113 -2.67 5.95 6.35
N PHE A 114 -1.99 6.89 7.01
CA PHE A 114 -0.62 7.28 6.67
C PHE A 114 0.33 6.07 6.70
N VAL A 115 0.31 5.28 7.78
CA VAL A 115 1.14 4.07 7.90
C VAL A 115 0.77 3.03 6.84
N TRP A 116 -0.54 2.85 6.57
CA TRP A 116 -0.99 1.90 5.56
C TRP A 116 -0.52 2.31 4.15
N LEU A 117 -0.67 3.58 3.78
CA LEU A 117 -0.17 4.13 2.50
C LEU A 117 1.35 4.04 2.42
N GLN A 118 2.07 4.37 3.49
CA GLN A 118 3.51 4.21 3.57
C GLN A 118 3.93 2.75 3.32
N CYS A 119 3.25 1.78 3.92
CA CYS A 119 3.51 0.37 3.67
C CYS A 119 3.19 -0.01 2.23
N PHE A 120 2.06 0.42 1.69
CA PHE A 120 1.63 0.11 0.32
C PHE A 120 2.64 0.66 -0.71
N LEU A 121 2.99 1.94 -0.59
CA LEU A 121 3.86 2.68 -1.51
C LEU A 121 5.35 2.44 -1.26
N SER A 122 5.72 1.66 -0.24
CA SER A 122 7.13 1.29 0.00
C SER A 122 7.73 0.38 -1.09
N SER A 123 6.87 -0.30 -1.86
CA SER A 123 7.26 -1.12 -3.00
C SER A 123 7.28 -0.28 -4.27
N GLU A 124 8.44 -0.16 -4.92
CA GLU A 124 8.61 0.49 -6.23
C GLU A 124 7.59 -0.06 -7.24
N LYS A 125 7.33 -1.38 -7.20
CA LYS A 125 6.35 -2.04 -8.04
C LYS A 125 4.97 -1.38 -7.88
N GLU A 126 4.50 -1.16 -6.65
CA GLU A 126 3.16 -0.60 -6.38
C GLU A 126 3.09 0.88 -6.73
N GLN A 127 4.17 1.63 -6.43
CA GLN A 127 4.28 3.03 -6.83
C GLN A 127 4.17 3.21 -8.35
N ASP A 128 4.91 2.41 -9.12
CA ASP A 128 4.84 2.43 -10.59
C ASP A 128 3.45 2.11 -11.14
N TRP A 129 2.73 1.20 -10.47
CA TRP A 129 1.37 0.85 -10.84
C TRP A 129 0.40 2.01 -10.58
N CYS A 130 0.54 2.74 -9.47
CA CYS A 130 -0.27 3.92 -9.20
C CYS A 130 -0.06 5.04 -10.23
N PHE A 131 1.18 5.20 -10.71
CA PHE A 131 1.46 6.10 -11.85
C PHE A 131 1.08 5.51 -13.21
N THR A 132 0.57 4.28 -13.23
CA THR A 132 0.11 3.56 -14.42
C THR A 132 1.17 3.53 -15.53
N ASN A 133 2.43 3.28 -15.12
CA ASN A 133 3.58 3.18 -16.00
C ASN A 133 3.60 1.84 -16.74
N GLY A 134 3.91 1.87 -18.04
CA GLY A 134 4.10 0.68 -18.87
C GLY A 134 2.88 0.29 -19.71
N CYS A 135 2.83 -0.99 -20.10
CA CYS A 135 1.80 -1.54 -20.99
C CYS A 135 0.39 -1.37 -20.38
N PRO A 136 -0.59 -0.77 -21.10
CA PRO A 136 -1.95 -0.57 -20.59
C PRO A 136 -2.62 -1.86 -20.10
N VAL A 137 -2.42 -2.97 -20.82
CA VAL A 137 -2.99 -4.27 -20.45
C VAL A 137 -2.43 -4.77 -19.13
N CYS A 138 -1.11 -4.68 -18.94
CA CYS A 138 -0.44 -5.08 -17.70
C CYS A 138 -0.90 -4.24 -16.50
N VAL A 139 -0.99 -2.91 -16.69
CA VAL A 139 -1.43 -1.98 -15.64
C VAL A 139 -2.85 -2.32 -15.18
N VAL A 140 -3.75 -2.56 -16.13
CA VAL A 140 -5.15 -2.83 -15.81
C VAL A 140 -5.30 -4.19 -15.13
N ASN A 141 -4.69 -5.26 -15.66
CA ASN A 141 -4.77 -6.60 -15.04
C ASN A 141 -4.22 -6.62 -13.62
N ARG A 142 -3.15 -5.85 -13.37
CA ARG A 142 -2.54 -5.77 -12.06
C ARG A 142 -3.45 -5.25 -10.95
N SER A 143 -4.53 -4.55 -11.31
CA SER A 143 -5.52 -4.08 -10.34
C SER A 143 -6.10 -5.20 -9.47
N LEU A 144 -6.08 -6.44 -9.97
CA LEU A 144 -6.56 -7.64 -9.28
C LEU A 144 -5.43 -8.51 -8.69
N ASP A 145 -4.15 -8.13 -8.82
CA ASP A 145 -3.02 -8.95 -8.35
C ASP A 145 -3.02 -9.18 -6.83
N SER A 146 -3.63 -8.28 -6.05
CA SER A 146 -3.64 -8.39 -4.59
C SER A 146 -4.86 -7.73 -3.93
N GLU A 147 -5.21 -8.22 -2.74
CA GLU A 147 -6.22 -7.58 -1.88
C GLU A 147 -5.90 -6.11 -1.62
N PHE A 148 -4.62 -5.74 -1.48
CA PHE A 148 -4.21 -4.35 -1.21
C PHE A 148 -4.50 -3.44 -2.41
N SER A 149 -4.22 -3.89 -3.63
CA SER A 149 -4.50 -3.15 -4.86
C SER A 149 -6.01 -2.97 -5.07
N ILE A 150 -6.79 -4.02 -4.82
CA ILE A 150 -8.26 -3.97 -4.89
C ILE A 150 -8.82 -3.02 -3.84
N ARG A 151 -8.32 -3.10 -2.60
CA ARG A 151 -8.73 -2.21 -1.50
C ARG A 151 -8.43 -0.76 -1.81
N LEU A 152 -7.24 -0.47 -2.37
CA LEU A 152 -6.86 0.88 -2.77
C LEU A 152 -7.77 1.39 -3.88
N LEU A 153 -7.99 0.59 -4.93
CA LEU A 153 -8.82 0.96 -6.07
C LEU A 153 -10.26 1.24 -5.65
N TYR A 154 -10.84 0.39 -4.81
CA TYR A 154 -12.18 0.60 -4.24
C TYR A 154 -12.20 1.91 -3.44
N ALA A 155 -11.27 2.11 -2.52
CA ALA A 155 -11.20 3.33 -1.72
C ALA A 155 -11.02 4.59 -2.58
N ALA A 156 -10.22 4.52 -3.65
CA ALA A 156 -10.04 5.62 -4.61
C ALA A 156 -11.34 5.96 -5.35
N CYS A 157 -12.14 4.96 -5.73
CA CYS A 157 -13.47 5.20 -6.30
C CYS A 157 -14.36 5.96 -5.31
N LEU A 158 -14.37 5.57 -4.04
CA LEU A 158 -15.12 6.28 -2.99
C LEU A 158 -14.60 7.72 -2.79
N LEU A 159 -13.29 7.94 -2.83
CA LEU A 159 -12.68 9.27 -2.69
C LEU A 159 -12.99 10.20 -3.88
N SER A 160 -13.25 9.64 -5.06
CA SER A 160 -13.53 10.44 -6.26
C SER A 160 -14.85 11.21 -6.23
N ASP A 161 -15.76 10.85 -5.31
CA ASP A 161 -17.02 11.57 -5.11
C ASP A 161 -16.84 12.88 -4.33
N VAL A 162 -15.68 13.07 -3.72
CA VAL A 162 -15.38 14.20 -2.83
C VAL A 162 -14.39 15.16 -3.48
N HIS A 163 -14.74 16.44 -3.49
CA HIS A 163 -13.87 17.50 -4.00
C HIS A 163 -13.06 18.09 -2.86
N TYR A 164 -11.73 18.02 -2.94
CA TYR A 164 -10.83 18.52 -1.89
C TYR A 164 -10.22 19.88 -2.27
N PRO A 165 -9.86 20.74 -1.28
CA PRO A 165 -9.32 22.07 -1.54
C PRO A 165 -8.09 22.14 -2.44
N PHE A 166 -7.27 21.08 -2.44
CA PHE A 166 -6.09 20.98 -3.30
C PHE A 166 -6.39 20.60 -4.76
N THR A 167 -7.65 20.29 -5.10
CA THR A 167 -8.10 19.98 -6.47
C THR A 167 -9.03 21.06 -7.06
N ILE A 168 -9.19 22.21 -6.40
CA ILE A 168 -10.20 23.23 -6.75
C ILE A 168 -9.80 24.09 -7.98
N GLU A 169 -8.52 24.22 -8.30
CA GLU A 169 -8.09 25.05 -9.44
C GLU A 169 -7.99 24.22 -10.73
N GLY A 170 -9.08 24.19 -11.51
CA GLY A 170 -9.10 23.61 -12.85
C GLY A 170 -10.38 22.85 -13.18
N PRO A 171 -10.46 22.26 -14.39
CA PRO A 171 -11.55 21.39 -14.77
C PRO A 171 -11.55 20.14 -13.88
N THR A 172 -12.68 19.86 -13.23
CA THR A 172 -12.82 18.76 -12.28
C THR A 172 -13.00 17.42 -12.99
N LEU A 173 -12.43 16.37 -12.43
CA LEU A 173 -12.73 15.00 -12.84
C LEU A 173 -14.16 14.62 -12.41
N PRO A 174 -14.82 13.70 -13.12
CA PRO A 174 -16.13 13.21 -12.70
C PRO A 174 -15.97 12.27 -11.49
N SER A 175 -17.08 12.02 -10.79
CA SER A 175 -17.13 10.92 -9.82
C SER A 175 -16.97 9.59 -10.56
N PHE A 176 -16.07 8.74 -10.08
CA PHE A 176 -15.78 7.42 -10.64
C PHE A 176 -16.46 6.30 -9.85
N MET A 177 -17.47 6.63 -9.03
CA MET A 177 -18.25 5.65 -8.26
C MET A 177 -18.87 4.56 -9.14
N PHE A 178 -19.22 4.86 -10.40
CA PHE A 178 -19.72 3.88 -11.36
C PHE A 178 -18.75 2.71 -11.57
N PHE A 179 -17.44 2.94 -11.41
CA PHE A 179 -16.42 1.93 -11.61
C PHE A 179 -16.44 0.83 -10.54
N LEU A 180 -17.08 1.06 -9.39
CA LEU A 180 -17.30 0.03 -8.38
C LEU A 180 -18.13 -1.15 -8.92
N THR A 181 -19.09 -0.89 -9.79
CA THR A 181 -19.87 -1.96 -10.45
C THR A 181 -18.98 -2.79 -11.38
N SER A 182 -18.11 -2.15 -12.16
CA SER A 182 -17.13 -2.86 -12.99
C SER A 182 -16.15 -3.69 -12.16
N LEU A 183 -15.71 -3.18 -11.00
CA LEU A 183 -14.86 -3.90 -10.07
C LEU A 183 -15.57 -5.11 -9.43
N GLU A 184 -16.85 -4.96 -9.06
CA GLU A 184 -17.65 -6.08 -8.53
C GLU A 184 -17.76 -7.23 -9.54
N VAL A 185 -18.09 -6.92 -10.80
CA VAL A 185 -18.15 -7.93 -11.87
C VAL A 185 -16.79 -8.57 -12.09
N ALA A 186 -15.73 -7.77 -12.18
CA ALA A 186 -14.37 -8.27 -12.39
C ALA A 186 -13.94 -9.25 -11.28
N LEU A 187 -14.26 -8.95 -10.03
CA LEU A 187 -13.94 -9.81 -8.88
C LEU A 187 -14.80 -11.07 -8.84
N ALA A 188 -16.08 -10.98 -9.21
CA ALA A 188 -16.97 -12.13 -9.27
C ALA A 188 -16.49 -13.18 -10.27
N ASP A 189 -15.93 -12.73 -11.39
CA ASP A 189 -15.38 -13.58 -12.46
C ASP A 189 -13.91 -14.00 -12.21
N ASP A 190 -13.24 -13.40 -11.23
CA ASP A 190 -11.84 -13.68 -10.93
C ASP A 190 -11.66 -15.06 -10.24
N PRO A 191 -10.75 -15.93 -10.73
CA PRO A 191 -10.56 -17.27 -10.16
C PRO A 191 -10.04 -17.32 -8.72
N LEU A 192 -9.36 -16.26 -8.26
CA LEU A 192 -8.77 -16.17 -6.93
C LEU A 192 -9.78 -15.63 -5.90
N TYR A 193 -10.57 -14.63 -6.27
CA TYR A 193 -11.49 -13.95 -5.35
C TYR A 193 -12.91 -14.49 -5.43
N GLY A 194 -13.45 -14.59 -6.64
CA GLY A 194 -14.80 -15.08 -6.91
C GLY A 194 -15.93 -14.25 -6.30
N PRO A 195 -17.16 -14.76 -6.40
CA PRO A 195 -18.35 -14.05 -5.94
C PRO A 195 -18.34 -13.86 -4.41
N GLY A 196 -18.72 -12.67 -3.95
CA GLY A 196 -18.80 -12.31 -2.53
C GLY A 196 -17.53 -11.65 -1.96
N PHE A 197 -16.42 -11.66 -2.69
CA PHE A 197 -15.21 -10.94 -2.26
C PHE A 197 -15.43 -9.42 -2.22
N PHE A 198 -16.22 -8.87 -3.15
CA PHE A 198 -16.55 -7.44 -3.17
C PHE A 198 -17.19 -6.96 -1.85
N GLU A 199 -18.16 -7.71 -1.33
CA GLU A 199 -18.80 -7.44 -0.04
C GLU A 199 -17.83 -7.63 1.14
N HIS A 200 -16.90 -8.58 1.02
CA HIS A 200 -15.87 -8.80 2.04
C HIS A 200 -14.87 -7.64 2.12
N ILE A 201 -14.45 -7.10 0.98
CA ILE A 201 -13.43 -6.05 0.91
C ILE A 201 -14.02 -4.65 1.19
N GLY A 202 -15.31 -4.44 0.91
CA GLY A 202 -16.02 -3.18 1.09
C GLY A 202 -15.77 -2.50 2.44
N PRO A 203 -16.00 -3.15 3.60
CA PRO A 203 -15.74 -2.53 4.90
C PRO A 203 -14.29 -2.08 5.11
N LYS A 204 -13.32 -2.82 4.57
CA LYS A 204 -11.90 -2.44 4.65
C LYS A 204 -11.60 -1.24 3.74
N ALA A 205 -12.19 -1.20 2.55
CA ALA A 205 -12.04 -0.08 1.61
C ALA A 205 -12.70 1.21 2.16
N THR A 206 -13.90 1.11 2.73
CA THR A 206 -14.59 2.22 3.40
C THR A 206 -13.74 2.79 4.53
N ALA A 207 -13.20 1.94 5.41
CA ALA A 207 -12.32 2.37 6.50
C ALA A 207 -11.00 2.99 5.99
N THR A 208 -10.47 2.51 4.87
CA THR A 208 -9.31 3.17 4.21
C THR A 208 -9.69 4.56 3.74
N ARG A 209 -10.81 4.71 3.03
CA ARG A 209 -11.29 6.00 2.56
C ARG A 209 -11.51 6.98 3.73
N ASP A 210 -12.19 6.55 4.79
CA ASP A 210 -12.41 7.39 6.00
C ASP A 210 -11.07 7.84 6.61
N GLY A 211 -10.09 6.93 6.71
CA GLY A 211 -8.78 7.27 7.24
C GLY A 211 -7.97 8.21 6.33
N VAL A 212 -8.13 8.09 5.02
CA VAL A 212 -7.49 8.99 4.03
C VAL A 212 -8.15 10.38 4.08
N GLU A 213 -9.47 10.47 4.27
CA GLU A 213 -10.18 11.73 4.51
C GLU A 213 -9.68 12.44 5.78
N ASP A 214 -9.58 11.71 6.89
CA ASP A 214 -9.01 12.22 8.13
C ASP A 214 -7.55 12.69 7.94
N LEU A 215 -6.77 11.97 7.13
CA LEU A 215 -5.39 12.34 6.80
C LEU A 215 -5.34 13.65 6.01
N ILE A 216 -6.19 13.81 4.99
CA ILE A 216 -6.32 15.06 4.23
C ILE A 216 -6.59 16.23 5.19
N HIS A 217 -7.56 16.07 6.09
CA HIS A 217 -7.95 17.13 7.02
C HIS A 217 -6.78 17.53 7.93
N GLN A 218 -6.11 16.54 8.55
CA GLN A 218 -4.95 16.82 9.41
C GLN A 218 -3.77 17.41 8.63
N CYS A 219 -3.56 17.01 7.36
CA CYS A 219 -2.55 17.62 6.51
C CYS A 219 -2.82 19.12 6.31
N LEU A 220 -4.06 19.49 5.98
CA LEU A 220 -4.46 20.89 5.78
C LEU A 220 -4.32 21.71 7.07
N GLU A 221 -4.73 21.16 8.21
CA GLU A 221 -4.57 21.81 9.52
C GLU A 221 -3.10 22.09 9.87
N LEU A 222 -2.23 21.09 9.68
CA LEU A 222 -0.80 21.20 9.93
C LEU A 222 -0.12 22.18 8.97
N ASP A 223 -0.43 22.12 7.68
CA ASP A 223 0.14 23.01 6.66
C ASP A 223 -0.23 24.48 6.91
N ASN A 224 -1.48 24.73 7.33
CA ASN A 224 -1.93 26.06 7.75
C ASN A 224 -1.20 26.56 9.00
N ALA A 225 -1.04 25.71 10.02
CA ALA A 225 -0.32 26.07 11.24
C ALA A 225 1.17 26.37 10.97
N LEU A 226 1.80 25.61 10.07
CA LEU A 226 3.18 25.83 9.63
C LEU A 226 3.31 27.17 8.88
N SER A 227 2.40 27.47 7.97
CA SER A 227 2.39 28.71 7.19
C SER A 227 2.26 29.96 8.08
N GLN A 228 1.41 29.91 9.11
CA GLN A 228 1.22 31.02 10.07
C GLN A 228 2.42 31.25 10.99
N SER A 229 3.31 30.26 11.14
CA SER A 229 4.50 30.33 12.00
C SER A 229 5.74 30.93 11.32
N SER A 230 5.65 31.29 10.03
CA SER A 230 6.73 31.93 9.27
C SER A 230 6.85 33.41 9.66
N PRO A 231 8.02 33.90 10.14
CA PRO A 231 8.17 35.29 10.53
C PRO A 231 8.09 36.20 9.31
N SER A 232 7.14 37.14 9.30
CA SER A 232 7.08 38.21 8.31
C SER A 232 8.26 39.16 8.51
N SER A 233 9.19 39.16 7.56
CA SER A 233 10.24 40.17 7.43
C SER A 233 9.63 41.50 6.97
N ASP A 234 9.37 42.43 7.90
CA ASP A 234 9.14 43.85 7.58
C ASP A 234 10.48 44.55 7.32
N PRO A 235 10.69 45.23 6.18
CA PRO A 235 11.86 46.08 5.98
C PRO A 235 11.45 47.56 6.11
N SER A 236 11.63 48.16 7.30
CA SER A 236 11.67 49.63 7.51
C SER A 236 12.08 49.97 8.97
N SER A 237 13.34 50.37 9.17
CA SER A 237 13.91 50.92 10.43
C SER A 237 13.70 52.46 10.51
N PRO A 238 14.05 53.22 11.60
CA PRO A 238 14.86 52.83 12.77
C PRO A 238 14.42 53.36 14.17
N ASP A 239 15.04 52.75 15.19
CA ASP A 239 15.39 53.24 16.53
C ASP A 239 14.30 53.83 17.47
N ILE A 240 13.98 53.06 18.52
CA ILE A 240 14.32 53.41 19.92
C ILE A 240 13.73 52.34 20.87
N SER A 241 14.61 51.82 21.74
CA SER A 241 14.35 51.04 22.96
C SER A 241 14.06 49.53 22.83
N GLN A 242 15.12 48.73 22.99
CA GLN A 242 15.04 47.48 23.77
C GLN A 242 14.74 47.82 25.26
N PRO A 243 14.21 46.89 26.09
CA PRO A 243 14.39 45.43 25.97
C PRO A 243 13.13 44.57 26.19
N ALA A 244 13.12 43.39 25.58
CA ALA A 244 12.88 42.09 26.23
C ALA A 244 12.51 41.04 25.17
N SER A 245 13.43 40.12 24.91
CA SER A 245 13.13 38.87 24.23
C SER A 245 12.12 38.06 25.04
N PRO A 246 11.06 37.48 24.46
CA PRO A 246 10.53 36.23 24.96
C PRO A 246 11.41 35.13 24.37
N ILE A 247 12.54 34.88 25.03
CA ILE A 247 13.08 33.52 25.06
C ILE A 247 11.96 32.70 25.69
N LEU A 248 11.38 31.76 24.95
CA LEU A 248 10.64 30.65 25.53
C LEU A 248 11.64 29.84 26.36
N VAL A 249 11.77 30.28 27.60
CA VAL A 249 12.34 29.52 28.69
C VAL A 249 11.53 28.22 28.77
N PRO A 250 12.19 27.05 28.81
CA PRO A 250 11.53 25.79 29.13
C PRO A 250 10.82 25.97 30.46
N MET A 251 9.53 25.68 30.52
CA MET A 251 8.81 25.56 31.78
C MET A 251 9.52 24.49 32.63
N GLY A 252 10.40 24.99 33.50
CA GLY A 252 11.07 24.23 34.53
C GLY A 252 10.01 23.72 35.49
N GLY A 253 9.57 22.49 35.26
CA GLY A 253 9.19 21.63 36.38
C GLY A 253 10.32 21.62 37.42
N PRO A 254 10.02 21.36 38.70
CA PRO A 254 10.98 21.47 39.79
C PRO A 254 12.27 20.69 39.48
N PRO A 255 13.44 21.20 39.93
CA PRO A 255 14.73 20.62 39.59
C PRO A 255 14.81 19.19 40.14
N GLY A 256 15.00 18.22 39.25
CA GLY A 256 15.19 16.82 39.61
C GLY A 256 14.11 15.83 39.12
N MET A 257 13.18 16.24 38.26
CA MET A 257 12.18 15.31 37.72
C MET A 257 12.79 14.39 36.64
N LYS A 258 13.37 13.28 37.08
CA LYS A 258 13.87 12.21 36.21
C LYS A 258 12.72 11.74 35.31
N ILE A 259 12.79 12.03 34.02
CA ILE A 259 11.84 11.53 33.01
C ILE A 259 11.87 10.00 33.07
N LYS A 260 10.88 9.41 33.73
CA LYS A 260 10.74 7.96 33.83
C LYS A 260 10.25 7.46 32.49
N ARG A 261 11.09 6.68 31.79
CA ARG A 261 10.68 5.90 30.61
C ARG A 261 9.37 5.17 30.91
N SER A 262 8.40 5.28 30.01
CA SER A 262 7.09 4.62 30.11
C SER A 262 7.24 3.10 30.24
N LYS A 263 6.22 2.41 30.78
CA LYS A 263 6.23 0.95 30.88
C LYS A 263 6.45 0.28 29.52
N MET A 264 5.89 0.87 28.45
CA MET A 264 6.07 0.38 27.09
C MET A 264 7.49 0.63 26.55
N ALA A 265 8.06 1.81 26.79
CA ALA A 265 9.45 2.09 26.40
C ALA A 265 10.44 1.16 27.10
N ARG A 266 10.19 0.81 28.37
CA ARG A 266 10.98 -0.21 29.09
C ARG A 266 10.81 -1.60 28.49
N ARG A 267 9.59 -1.97 28.07
CA ARG A 267 9.31 -3.26 27.44
C ARG A 267 9.98 -3.39 26.07
N GLN A 268 9.89 -2.35 25.23
CA GLN A 268 10.55 -2.31 23.92
C GLN A 268 12.08 -2.36 24.06
N MET A 269 12.66 -1.62 25.00
CA MET A 269 14.11 -1.68 25.27
C MET A 269 14.55 -3.06 25.80
N ARG A 270 13.72 -3.72 26.62
CA ARG A 270 13.99 -5.08 27.08
C ARG A 270 13.95 -6.07 25.91
N MET A 271 12.94 -5.98 25.06
CA MET A 271 12.81 -6.82 23.87
C MET A 271 13.97 -6.63 22.88
N LYS A 272 14.40 -5.38 22.64
CA LYS A 272 15.57 -5.07 21.80
C LYS A 272 16.87 -5.66 22.38
N ARG A 273 17.01 -5.66 23.71
CA ARG A 273 18.16 -6.28 24.39
C ARG A 273 18.12 -7.80 24.27
N GLU A 274 16.98 -8.43 24.57
CA GLU A 274 16.78 -9.88 24.45
C GLU A 274 17.05 -10.36 23.00
N ALA A 275 16.60 -9.61 21.99
CA ALA A 275 16.87 -9.91 20.59
C ALA A 275 18.37 -9.81 20.26
N LYS A 276 19.07 -8.79 20.77
CA LYS A 276 20.53 -8.64 20.57
C LYS A 276 21.30 -9.78 21.23
N GLU A 277 20.95 -10.14 22.46
CA GLU A 277 21.57 -11.26 23.18
C GLU A 277 21.37 -12.58 22.44
N TRP A 278 20.18 -12.78 21.86
CA TRP A 278 19.88 -13.98 21.08
C TRP A 278 20.68 -14.04 19.77
N MET A 279 20.80 -12.90 19.05
CA MET A 279 21.65 -12.81 17.86
C MET A 279 23.13 -13.06 18.18
N ASP A 280 23.65 -12.47 19.26
CA ASP A 280 25.04 -12.66 19.69
C ASP A 280 25.29 -14.14 20.09
N ALA A 281 24.30 -14.81 20.68
CA ALA A 281 24.37 -16.24 21.01
C ALA A 281 24.37 -17.12 19.75
N MET A 282 23.52 -16.84 18.77
CA MET A 282 23.53 -17.55 17.47
C MET A 282 24.87 -17.39 16.76
N VAL A 283 25.41 -16.17 16.69
CA VAL A 283 26.70 -15.90 16.07
C VAL A 283 27.79 -16.72 16.76
N LYS A 284 27.86 -16.70 18.10
CA LYS A 284 28.82 -17.53 18.85
C LYS A 284 28.64 -19.03 18.63
N GLN A 285 27.40 -19.51 18.47
CA GLN A 285 27.13 -20.91 18.18
C GLN A 285 27.60 -21.31 16.78
N CYS A 286 27.50 -20.42 15.79
CA CYS A 286 28.07 -20.61 14.46
C CYS A 286 29.60 -20.62 14.46
N TRP A 287 30.25 -19.78 15.29
CA TRP A 287 31.71 -19.74 15.40
C TRP A 287 32.31 -20.88 16.25
N ASN A 288 31.50 -21.57 17.06
CA ASN A 288 31.93 -22.70 17.87
C ASN A 288 31.73 -24.05 17.17
N ILE A 289 31.43 -24.08 15.86
CA ILE A 289 31.46 -25.31 15.07
C ILE A 289 32.94 -25.67 14.86
N PRO A 290 33.46 -26.75 15.49
CA PRO A 290 34.83 -27.18 15.22
C PRO A 290 34.89 -27.68 13.78
N GLU A 291 35.89 -27.23 13.01
CA GLU A 291 36.15 -27.79 11.69
C GLU A 291 36.31 -29.32 11.77
N PRO A 292 35.74 -30.08 10.82
CA PRO A 292 35.96 -31.51 10.78
C PRO A 292 37.42 -31.79 10.47
N THR A 293 38.13 -32.37 11.44
CA THR A 293 39.48 -32.92 11.33
C THR A 293 39.60 -33.81 10.09
N ILE A 294 40.23 -33.31 9.02
CA ILE A 294 40.66 -34.11 7.88
C ILE A 294 41.91 -34.89 8.31
N ARG A 295 41.73 -36.16 8.69
CA ARG A 295 42.82 -37.14 8.81
C ARG A 295 42.76 -38.06 7.60
N GLY A 296 43.76 -37.93 6.74
CA GLY A 296 43.72 -38.38 5.36
C GLY A 296 43.76 -39.89 5.12
N LEU A 297 43.40 -40.23 3.88
CA LEU A 297 44.03 -41.23 3.02
C LEU A 297 43.85 -40.73 1.57
N THR A 298 44.96 -40.68 0.84
CA THR A 298 45.11 -40.24 -0.55
C THR A 298 44.77 -41.39 -1.54
N PRO A 299 44.98 -41.24 -2.86
CA PRO A 299 43.98 -40.88 -3.87
C PRO A 299 43.73 -42.05 -4.86
N VAL A 300 42.76 -41.92 -5.78
CA VAL A 300 42.86 -42.38 -7.19
C VAL A 300 41.52 -42.15 -7.93
N SER A 301 41.70 -41.68 -9.15
CA SER A 301 40.81 -41.39 -10.28
C SER A 301 39.51 -42.19 -10.43
N SER A 302 38.46 -41.53 -10.94
CA SER A 302 37.75 -41.97 -12.15
C SER A 302 36.74 -40.91 -12.61
N THR A 303 36.64 -40.78 -13.92
CA THR A 303 35.72 -39.94 -14.68
C THR A 303 34.27 -40.44 -14.62
N HIS A 304 33.35 -39.56 -15.05
CA HIS A 304 31.97 -39.79 -15.51
C HIS A 304 30.81 -39.79 -14.50
N SER A 305 29.85 -38.88 -14.79
CA SER A 305 28.43 -39.20 -15.05
C SER A 305 27.41 -39.14 -13.91
N MET A 306 26.51 -38.16 -14.08
CA MET A 306 25.06 -38.09 -13.79
C MET A 306 24.51 -38.25 -12.35
N GLU A 307 23.37 -37.57 -12.17
CA GLU A 307 22.32 -37.76 -11.15
C GLU A 307 22.54 -37.20 -9.74
N SER A 308 22.03 -35.98 -9.51
CA SER A 308 21.67 -35.53 -8.17
C SER A 308 20.28 -36.06 -7.80
N VAL A 309 20.31 -37.15 -7.05
CA VAL A 309 19.19 -37.76 -6.33
C VAL A 309 18.56 -36.74 -5.38
N LEU A 310 17.25 -36.52 -5.55
CA LEU A 310 16.35 -35.86 -4.60
C LEU A 310 16.45 -36.56 -3.23
N LYS A 311 16.88 -35.83 -2.19
CA LYS A 311 16.79 -36.30 -0.81
C LYS A 311 15.71 -35.51 -0.07
N THR A 312 14.81 -36.30 0.50
CA THR A 312 13.49 -36.00 1.03
C THR A 312 13.51 -35.10 2.27
N CYS A 313 12.46 -34.26 2.34
CA CYS A 313 12.14 -33.35 3.43
C CYS A 313 11.78 -34.14 4.71
N ALA A 314 12.34 -33.74 5.85
CA ALA A 314 12.04 -34.32 7.16
C ALA A 314 10.70 -33.76 7.67
N THR A 315 9.73 -34.63 7.86
CA THR A 315 8.43 -34.36 8.51
C THR A 315 8.59 -34.29 10.03
N ALA A 316 8.30 -33.13 10.63
CA ALA A 316 8.15 -32.99 12.08
C ALA A 316 6.68 -33.29 12.47
N ALA A 317 6.48 -34.31 13.30
CA ALA A 317 5.18 -34.70 13.81
C ALA A 317 4.82 -33.88 15.06
N VAL A 318 3.69 -33.17 15.02
CA VAL A 318 3.06 -32.51 16.17
C VAL A 318 2.08 -33.50 16.80
N LYS A 319 2.22 -33.77 18.11
CA LYS A 319 1.26 -34.57 18.88
C LYS A 319 0.04 -33.72 19.23
N GLU A 320 -1.13 -34.11 18.74
CA GLU A 320 -2.42 -33.56 19.17
C GLU A 320 -2.78 -34.02 20.59
N MET A 321 -3.36 -33.10 21.38
CA MET A 321 -3.93 -33.38 22.70
C MET A 321 -5.40 -33.83 22.55
N PRO A 322 -5.89 -34.77 23.38
CA PRO A 322 -7.25 -35.28 23.28
C PRO A 322 -8.30 -34.27 23.76
N VAL A 323 -9.37 -34.14 22.98
CA VAL A 323 -10.60 -33.39 23.27
C VAL A 323 -11.38 -34.11 24.38
N ILE A 324 -11.68 -33.39 25.46
CA ILE A 324 -12.60 -33.84 26.51
C ILE A 324 -14.02 -33.41 26.09
N VAL A 325 -14.89 -34.41 25.93
CA VAL A 325 -16.33 -34.24 25.66
C VAL A 325 -17.03 -33.97 26.99
N GLU A 326 -17.50 -32.74 27.21
CA GLU A 326 -18.42 -32.44 28.30
C GLU A 326 -19.87 -32.66 27.86
N ARG A 327 -20.60 -33.35 28.75
CA ARG A 327 -21.96 -33.86 28.57
C ARG A 327 -22.99 -32.74 28.61
N GLU A 328 -23.95 -32.90 27.71
CA GLU A 328 -25.27 -32.28 27.65
C GLU A 328 -26.00 -32.39 29.01
N VAL A 329 -26.36 -31.23 29.59
CA VAL A 329 -27.32 -31.15 30.71
C VAL A 329 -28.53 -30.36 30.22
N ARG A 330 -29.60 -31.12 29.99
CA ARG A 330 -30.96 -30.67 29.71
C ARG A 330 -31.55 -30.03 30.97
N PHE A 331 -32.10 -28.83 30.86
CA PHE A 331 -33.09 -28.32 31.81
C PHE A 331 -34.29 -27.76 31.05
N GLU A 332 -35.44 -28.39 31.30
CA GLU A 332 -36.78 -27.88 31.04
C GLU A 332 -37.07 -26.72 32.00
N VAL A 333 -37.55 -25.59 31.47
CA VAL A 333 -38.83 -24.90 31.69
C VAL A 333 -38.70 -23.50 31.10
#